data_AF-A0A7W8VG26-F1
#
_entry.id   AF-A0A7W8VG26-F1
#
_cell.length_a   1.000
_cell.length_b   1.000
_cell.length_c   1.000
_cell.angle_alpha   90.00
_cell.angle_beta   90.00
_cell.angle_gamma   90.00
#
_symmetry.space_group_name_H-M   'P 1'
#
loop_
_entity.id
_entity.type
_entity.pdbx_description
1 polymer ?
#
loop_
_entity_poly.entity_id
_entity_poly.type
_entity_poly.pdbx_seq_one_letter_code
_entity_poly.pdbx_strand_id
1 'polypeptide(L)'
;MADDTSPVYEARYGWDLKTMGVVLWRQDLGGNFWSHGMPYAGVVRREGAPPLPGSGPRGRALLEHLVPVPADVAVSSRAVNGRRFDKERLNAVVAHYAPGMPVWDRH
;
A
#
# COMPACT_ATOMS: atom_id res chain seq x y z
N MET A 1 -31.88 7.65 0.86
CA MET A 1 -31.21 7.31 2.14
C MET A 1 -29.87 8.02 2.10
N ALA A 2 -29.65 8.93 3.04
CA ALA A 2 -28.53 9.88 3.01
C ALA A 2 -27.21 9.16 3.32
N ASP A 3 -26.22 9.47 2.50
CA ASP A 3 -24.85 9.02 2.59
C ASP A 3 -24.16 9.78 3.73
N ASP A 4 -24.12 9.19 4.92
CA ASP A 4 -23.50 9.75 6.13
C ASP A 4 -21.99 9.45 6.15
N THR A 5 -21.31 9.78 5.06
CA THR A 5 -19.85 9.73 5.00
C THR A 5 -19.33 11.13 5.30
N SER A 6 -18.94 11.36 6.55
CA SER A 6 -18.56 12.68 7.08
C SER A 6 -17.48 13.38 6.22
N PRO A 7 -17.68 14.66 5.82
CA PRO A 7 -16.73 15.42 4.97
C PRO A 7 -15.34 15.60 5.61
N VAL A 8 -15.24 15.41 6.93
CA VAL A 8 -13.96 15.41 7.66
C VAL A 8 -13.12 14.18 7.30
N TYR A 9 -13.75 13.04 6.95
CA TYR A 9 -13.04 11.82 6.58
C TYR A 9 -12.48 11.92 5.15
N GLU A 10 -13.23 12.49 4.22
CA GLU A 10 -12.80 12.76 2.85
C GLU A 10 -11.67 13.80 2.80
N ALA A 11 -11.77 14.87 3.57
CA ALA A 11 -10.73 15.91 3.63
C ALA A 11 -9.45 15.47 4.38
N ARG A 12 -9.55 14.58 5.36
CA ARG A 12 -8.42 14.18 6.23
C ARG A 12 -7.73 12.89 5.79
N TYR A 13 -8.48 11.99 5.15
CA TYR A 13 -7.99 10.69 4.70
C TYR A 13 -8.12 10.48 3.21
N GLY A 14 -8.65 11.46 2.46
CA GLY A 14 -8.59 11.54 1.02
C GLY A 14 -8.70 10.18 0.38
N TRP A 15 -9.91 9.60 0.37
CA TRP A 15 -10.25 8.58 -0.61
C TRP A 15 -10.26 9.26 -1.98
N ASP A 16 -9.07 9.68 -2.37
CA ASP A 16 -8.78 10.46 -3.53
C ASP A 16 -8.86 9.48 -4.68
N LEU A 17 -9.50 9.91 -5.77
CA LEU A 17 -9.48 9.26 -7.09
C LEU A 17 -8.04 8.96 -7.59
N LYS A 18 -7.03 9.32 -6.80
CA LYS A 18 -5.63 8.96 -6.91
C LYS A 18 -5.25 7.57 -6.38
N THR A 19 -6.11 6.77 -5.74
CA THR A 19 -5.75 5.37 -5.39
C THR A 19 -6.41 4.40 -6.35
N MET A 20 -5.63 3.49 -6.93
CA MET A 20 -6.06 2.53 -7.96
C MET A 20 -5.97 1.07 -7.52
N GLY A 21 -5.36 0.78 -6.38
CA GLY A 21 -5.36 -0.56 -5.81
C GLY A 21 -4.47 -0.68 -4.59
N VAL A 22 -4.54 -1.85 -3.95
CA VAL A 22 -3.68 -2.23 -2.82
C VAL A 22 -2.70 -3.29 -3.30
N VAL A 23 -1.43 -3.17 -2.90
CA VAL A 23 -0.39 -4.16 -3.19
C VAL A 23 0.15 -4.71 -1.89
N LEU A 24 0.09 -6.03 -1.76
CA LEU A 24 0.78 -6.80 -0.75
C LEU A 24 2.08 -7.29 -1.33
N TRP A 25 3.18 -7.08 -0.61
CA TRP A 25 4.50 -7.52 -1.06
C TRP A 25 5.40 -7.88 0.11
N ARG A 26 6.55 -8.50 -0.18
CA ARG A 26 7.50 -8.93 0.83
C ARG A 26 8.87 -8.31 0.55
N GLN A 27 9.49 -7.77 1.60
CA GLN A 27 10.87 -7.35 1.56
C GLN A 27 11.76 -8.47 2.08
N ASP A 28 12.67 -8.94 1.25
CA ASP A 28 13.73 -9.84 1.69
C ASP A 28 14.74 -9.06 2.51
N LEU A 29 14.80 -9.35 3.81
CA LEU A 29 15.69 -8.64 4.74
C LEU A 29 17.08 -9.28 4.87
N GLY A 30 17.31 -10.45 4.25
CA GLY A 30 18.56 -11.18 4.36
C GLY A 30 18.83 -11.71 5.79
N GLY A 31 19.17 -12.99 5.90
CA GLY A 31 19.53 -13.61 7.18
C GLY A 31 18.36 -14.15 8.01
N ASN A 32 18.73 -14.80 9.12
CA ASN A 32 17.92 -15.77 9.87
C ASN A 32 16.76 -15.16 10.69
N PHE A 33 16.60 -13.84 10.64
CA PHE A 33 15.50 -13.13 11.27
C PHE A 33 14.33 -13.12 10.29
N TRP A 34 13.44 -14.11 10.46
CA TRP A 34 12.23 -14.35 9.66
C TRP A 34 12.51 -14.98 8.29
N SER A 35 12.58 -16.32 8.22
CA SER A 35 12.76 -17.13 7.00
C SER A 35 11.71 -16.94 5.89
N HIS A 36 10.83 -15.96 6.01
CA HIS A 36 9.79 -15.65 5.05
C HIS A 36 9.89 -14.20 4.53
N GLY A 37 10.83 -13.37 4.97
CA GLY A 37 10.85 -11.93 4.61
C GLY A 37 9.76 -11.12 5.32
N MET A 38 9.84 -9.79 5.25
CA MET A 38 8.94 -8.88 5.97
C MET A 38 7.73 -8.52 5.09
N PRO A 39 6.49 -8.77 5.53
CA PRO A 39 5.31 -8.37 4.77
C PRO A 39 5.08 -6.85 4.82
N TYR A 40 4.71 -6.28 3.67
CA TYR A 40 4.33 -4.89 3.50
C TYR A 40 2.97 -4.79 2.79
N ALA A 41 2.23 -3.76 3.12
CA ALA A 41 1.04 -3.34 2.39
C ALA A 41 1.23 -1.90 1.91
N GLY A 42 1.04 -1.67 0.61
CA GLY A 42 1.12 -0.36 -0.04
C GLY A 42 -0.06 -0.13 -0.97
N VAL A 43 -0.10 1.05 -1.59
CA VAL A 43 -1.15 1.43 -2.54
C VAL A 43 -0.56 1.82 -3.89
N VAL A 44 -1.25 1.44 -4.97
CA VAL A 44 -1.00 1.98 -6.30
C VAL A 44 -1.76 3.27 -6.43
N ARG A 45 -1.06 4.30 -6.90
CA ARG A 45 -1.65 5.62 -7.10
C ARG A 45 -1.83 5.89 -8.60
N ARG A 46 -2.80 6.74 -8.92
CA ARG A 46 -3.08 7.22 -10.27
C ARG A 46 -1.86 7.90 -10.84
N GLU A 47 -1.61 7.64 -12.12
CA GLU A 47 -0.59 8.35 -12.88
C GLU A 47 -0.82 9.88 -12.80
N GLY A 48 0.26 10.63 -12.59
CA GLY A 48 0.21 12.08 -12.41
C GLY A 48 -0.20 12.55 -11.01
N ALA A 49 -0.47 11.65 -10.05
CA ALA A 49 -0.68 12.04 -8.66
C ALA A 49 0.58 12.73 -8.08
N PRO A 50 0.45 13.78 -7.25
CA PRO A 50 1.60 14.42 -6.63
C PRO A 50 2.45 13.42 -5.84
N PRO A 51 3.79 13.51 -5.88
CA PRO A 51 4.67 12.57 -5.20
C PRO A 51 4.43 12.56 -3.69
N LEU A 52 4.58 11.40 -3.06
CA LEU A 52 4.45 11.29 -1.61
C LEU A 52 5.64 11.97 -0.91
N PRO A 53 5.41 12.64 0.24
CA PRO A 53 6.49 13.21 1.03
C PRO A 53 7.48 12.12 1.46
N GLY A 54 8.77 12.47 1.52
CA GLY A 54 9.84 11.52 1.85
C GLY A 54 10.42 10.75 0.66
N SER A 55 9.94 10.96 -0.57
CA SER A 55 10.46 10.32 -1.78
C SER A 55 11.22 11.27 -2.70
N GLY A 56 12.43 11.67 -2.28
CA GLY A 56 13.34 12.39 -3.18
C GLY A 56 13.81 11.52 -4.35
N PRO A 57 14.28 12.10 -5.48
CA PRO A 57 14.70 11.35 -6.66
C PRO A 57 15.71 10.23 -6.37
N ARG A 58 16.69 10.48 -5.48
CA ARG A 58 17.67 9.48 -5.07
C ARG A 58 17.05 8.32 -4.30
N GLY A 59 16.11 8.59 -3.39
CA GLY A 59 15.44 7.55 -2.61
C GLY A 59 14.56 6.66 -3.49
N ARG A 60 13.88 7.24 -4.49
CA ARG A 60 13.10 6.48 -5.46
C ARG A 60 13.98 5.56 -6.30
N ALA A 61 15.06 6.08 -6.87
CA ALA A 61 16.01 5.29 -7.65
C ALA A 61 16.59 4.11 -6.85
N LEU A 62 16.86 4.32 -5.55
CA LEU A 62 17.31 3.26 -4.67
C LEU A 62 16.22 2.20 -4.46
N LEU A 63 14.97 2.61 -4.19
CA LEU A 63 13.85 1.67 -4.00
C LEU A 63 13.59 0.83 -5.25
N GLU A 64 13.69 1.42 -6.46
CA GLU A 64 13.56 0.68 -7.73
C GLU A 64 14.56 -0.48 -7.86
N HIS A 65 15.72 -0.39 -7.19
CA HIS A 65 16.73 -1.45 -7.21
C HIS A 65 16.60 -2.44 -6.04
N LEU A 66 16.02 -2.02 -4.91
CA LEU A 66 16.04 -2.79 -3.67
C LEU A 66 14.76 -3.58 -3.39
N VAL A 67 13.64 -3.22 -4.00
CA VAL A 67 12.34 -3.85 -3.71
C VAL A 67 11.65 -4.35 -4.97
N PRO A 68 10.85 -5.43 -4.89
CA PRO A 68 10.18 -6.04 -6.05
C PRO A 68 8.90 -5.30 -6.49
N VAL A 69 8.74 -4.03 -6.09
CA VAL A 69 7.56 -3.21 -6.40
C VAL A 69 7.98 -1.81 -6.85
N PRO A 70 7.14 -1.09 -7.64
CA PRO A 70 7.45 0.28 -8.04
C PRO A 70 7.73 1.19 -6.83
N ALA A 71 8.65 2.15 -6.99
CA ALA A 71 9.05 3.02 -5.88
C ALA A 71 7.89 3.79 -5.24
N ASP A 72 6.87 4.19 -6.00
CA ASP A 72 5.66 4.81 -5.44
C ASP A 72 4.92 3.90 -4.47
N VAL A 73 4.78 2.62 -4.83
CA VAL A 73 4.17 1.61 -3.97
C VAL A 73 5.03 1.43 -2.73
N ALA A 74 6.34 1.30 -2.89
CA ALA A 74 7.28 1.13 -1.79
C ALA A 74 7.23 2.28 -0.78
N VAL A 75 7.22 3.53 -1.25
CA VAL A 75 7.13 4.74 -0.40
C VAL A 75 5.81 4.79 0.37
N SER A 76 4.71 4.40 -0.29
CA SER A 76 3.39 4.35 0.35
C SER A 76 3.25 3.21 1.36
N SER A 77 4.16 2.23 1.32
CA SER A 77 3.98 0.98 2.05
C SER A 77 4.25 1.11 3.54
N ARG A 78 3.60 0.25 4.31
CA ARG A 78 3.86 0.05 5.73
C ARG A 78 4.14 -1.41 6.01
N ALA A 79 5.15 -1.63 6.86
CA ALA A 79 5.49 -2.96 7.33
C ALA A 79 4.35 -3.48 8.21
N VAL A 80 3.93 -4.72 7.97
CA VAL A 80 2.96 -5.40 8.80
C VAL A 80 3.72 -6.05 9.95
N ASN A 81 3.73 -5.39 11.10
CA ASN A 81 4.47 -5.82 12.27
C ASN A 81 3.64 -6.69 13.22
N GLY A 82 4.30 -7.67 13.85
CA GLY A 82 3.84 -8.28 15.11
C GLY A 82 2.70 -9.31 15.05
N ARG A 83 2.06 -9.54 13.89
CA ARG A 83 1.04 -10.60 13.70
C ARG A 83 1.01 -11.12 12.25
N ARG A 84 0.44 -12.32 12.06
CA ARG A 84 0.18 -12.87 10.73
C ARG A 84 -0.79 -11.95 9.98
N PHE A 85 -0.41 -11.55 8.77
CA PHE A 85 -1.27 -10.74 7.91
C PHE A 85 -2.41 -11.59 7.35
N ASP A 86 -3.65 -11.22 7.66
CA ASP A 86 -4.86 -11.89 7.18
C ASP A 86 -5.30 -11.26 5.86
N LYS A 87 -4.93 -11.92 4.75
CA LYS A 87 -5.20 -11.46 3.38
C LYS A 87 -6.70 -11.50 3.06
N GLU A 88 -7.42 -12.49 3.55
CA GLU A 88 -8.85 -12.66 3.30
C GLU A 88 -9.64 -11.55 3.98
N ARG A 89 -9.31 -11.25 5.23
CA ARG A 89 -9.93 -10.15 5.96
C ARG A 89 -9.63 -8.80 5.32
N LEU A 90 -8.42 -8.57 4.81
CA LEU A 90 -8.12 -7.36 4.04
C LEU A 90 -8.99 -7.28 2.80
N ASN A 91 -9.06 -8.35 2.00
CA ASN A 91 -9.88 -8.38 0.79
C ASN A 91 -11.35 -8.08 1.09
N ALA A 92 -11.90 -8.65 2.16
CA ALA A 92 -13.27 -8.38 2.59
C ALA A 92 -13.49 -6.90 2.97
N VAL A 93 -12.53 -6.31 3.70
CA VAL A 93 -12.59 -4.89 4.08
C VAL A 93 -12.49 -3.98 2.85
N VAL A 94 -11.56 -4.26 1.93
CA VAL A 94 -11.42 -3.50 0.68
C VAL A 94 -12.68 -3.61 -0.17
N ALA A 95 -13.24 -4.81 -0.32
CA ALA A 95 -14.49 -5.01 -1.08
C ALA A 95 -15.68 -4.25 -0.46
N HIS A 96 -15.71 -4.10 0.87
CA HIS A 96 -16.76 -3.38 1.58
C HIS A 96 -16.64 -1.86 1.44
N TYR A 97 -15.45 -1.29 1.69
CA TYR A 97 -15.24 0.17 1.72
C TYR A 97 -14.84 0.76 0.37
N ALA A 98 -14.31 -0.05 -0.55
CA ALA A 98 -13.77 0.38 -1.84
C ALA A 98 -14.15 -0.64 -2.93
N PRO A 99 -15.45 -0.78 -3.24
CA PRO A 99 -15.91 -1.76 -4.20
C PRO A 99 -15.25 -1.56 -5.57
N GLY A 100 -14.73 -2.65 -6.14
CA GLY A 100 -14.01 -2.64 -7.42
C GLY A 100 -12.52 -2.30 -7.31
N MET A 101 -12.00 -1.99 -6.12
CA MET A 101 -10.57 -1.75 -5.91
C MET A 101 -9.80 -3.08 -5.90
N PRO A 102 -8.84 -3.29 -6.81
CA PRO A 102 -8.06 -4.52 -6.85
C PRO A 102 -7.08 -4.61 -5.67
N VAL A 103 -6.88 -5.83 -5.18
CA VAL A 103 -5.82 -6.19 -4.23
C VAL A 103 -4.88 -7.17 -4.93
N TRP A 104 -3.63 -6.77 -5.10
CA TRP A 104 -2.59 -7.60 -5.72
C TRP A 104 -1.65 -8.18 -4.67
N ASP A 105 -1.25 -9.42 -4.87
CA ASP A 105 -0.31 -10.13 -4.02
C ASP A 105 0.96 -10.43 -4.81
N ARG A 106 2.06 -9.77 -4.45
CA ARG A 106 3.37 -9.88 -5.08
C ARG A 106 4.28 -10.65 -4.13
N HIS A 107 4.47 -11.93 -4.45
CA HIS A 107 5.37 -12.82 -3.73
C HIS A 107 6.83 -12.59 -4.09
#